data_AF-A0A2A2QEL6-F1
#
_entry.id   AF-A0A2A2QEL6-F1
#
_cell.length_a   1.000
_cell.length_b   1.000
_cell.length_c   1.000
_cell.angle_alpha   90.00
_cell.angle_beta   90.00
_cell.angle_gamma   90.00
#
_symmetry.space_group_name_H-M   'P 1'
#
loop_
_entity.id
_entity.type
_entity.pdbx_description
1 polymer ?
#
loop_
_entity_poly.entity_id
_entity_poly.type
_entity_poly.pdbx_seq_one_letter_code
_entity_poly.pdbx_strand_id
1 'polypeptide(L)'
;MLFPTKGLKAINHRDTHYRWIVRNRGGKNELWIEMSASAAGQFMIADVPRVVNHEMPPIAIDYGRANGWDPMKSAPPFRCRYLKGKFVAIEE
;
A
#
# COMPACT_ATOMS: atom_id res chain seq x y z
N MET A 1 -9.04 -11.22 -4.18
CA MET A 1 -8.70 -10.04 -5.01
C MET A 1 -7.34 -10.30 -5.64
N LEU A 2 -7.19 -10.05 -6.95
CA LEU A 2 -5.89 -10.15 -7.62
C LEU A 2 -5.17 -8.80 -7.55
N PHE A 3 -3.88 -8.81 -7.26
CA PHE A 3 -3.08 -7.60 -7.22
C PHE A 3 -2.88 -7.06 -8.66
N PRO A 4 -3.12 -5.76 -8.90
CA PRO A 4 -3.04 -5.20 -10.24
C PRO A 4 -1.62 -4.99 -10.74
N THR A 5 -1.33 -5.42 -11.97
CA THR A 5 0.04 -5.44 -12.52
C THR A 5 0.38 -4.30 -13.49
N LYS A 6 -0.61 -3.69 -14.13
CA LYS A 6 -0.40 -2.63 -15.14
C LYS A 6 -0.14 -1.28 -14.46
N GLY A 7 1.08 -0.73 -14.62
CA GLY A 7 1.49 0.55 -14.03
C GLY A 7 2.19 0.42 -12.68
N LEU A 8 2.71 -0.77 -12.37
CA LEU A 8 3.49 -1.01 -11.17
C LEU A 8 4.81 -0.22 -11.18
N LYS A 9 5.13 0.34 -10.02
CA LYS A 9 6.40 0.97 -9.72
C LYS A 9 7.09 0.17 -8.63
N ALA A 10 8.39 -0.03 -8.77
CA ALA A 10 9.20 -0.64 -7.73
C ALA A 10 9.73 0.44 -6.78
N ILE A 11 9.88 0.10 -5.50
CA ILE A 11 10.57 0.93 -4.51
C ILE A 11 11.35 0.03 -3.56
N ASN A 12 12.57 0.45 -3.22
CA ASN A 12 13.33 -0.15 -2.14
C ASN A 12 13.08 0.69 -0.88
N HIS A 13 12.73 0.03 0.23
CA HIS A 13 12.56 0.69 1.52
C HIS A 13 13.03 -0.24 2.64
N ARG A 14 13.97 0.22 3.47
CA ARG A 14 14.61 -0.57 4.55
C ARG A 14 15.07 -1.95 4.09
N ASP A 15 15.87 -1.96 3.01
CA ASP A 15 16.44 -3.18 2.41
C ASP A 15 15.40 -4.19 1.88
N THR A 16 14.13 -3.80 1.82
CA THR A 16 13.05 -4.61 1.28
C THR A 16 12.56 -4.03 -0.03
N HIS A 17 12.44 -4.88 -1.05
CA HIS A 17 11.83 -4.50 -2.32
C HIS A 17 10.30 -4.62 -2.24
N TYR A 18 9.64 -3.52 -2.58
CA TYR A 18 8.19 -3.42 -2.70
C TYR A 18 7.79 -3.02 -4.12
N ARG A 19 6.56 -3.36 -4.48
CA ARG A 19 5.88 -2.92 -5.70
C ARG A 19 4.62 -2.17 -5.30
N TRP A 20 4.33 -1.08 -5.99
CA TRP A 20 3.17 -0.25 -5.69
C TRP A 20 2.52 0.31 -6.95
N ILE A 21 1.23 0.62 -6.83
CA ILE A 21 0.42 1.16 -7.92
C ILE A 21 -0.70 2.01 -7.34
N VAL A 22 -1.02 3.11 -8.02
CA VAL A 22 -2.19 3.93 -7.70
C VAL A 22 -3.30 3.61 -8.69
N ARG A 23 -4.50 3.37 -8.19
CA ARG A 23 -5.70 3.16 -8.99
C ARG A 23 -6.79 4.11 -8.57
N ASN A 24 -7.53 4.64 -9.55
CA ASN A 24 -8.78 5.32 -9.25
C ASN A 24 -9.90 4.28 -9.23
N ARG A 25 -10.63 4.19 -8.12
CA ARG A 25 -11.80 3.31 -7.96
C ARG A 25 -12.92 4.10 -7.31
N GLY A 26 -14.06 4.21 -7.99
CA GLY A 26 -15.26 4.85 -7.44
C GLY A 26 -15.05 6.31 -6.99
N GLY A 27 -14.20 7.07 -7.70
CA GLY A 27 -13.89 8.46 -7.36
C GLY A 27 -12.82 8.65 -6.28
N LYS A 28 -12.30 7.58 -5.68
CA LYS A 28 -11.17 7.60 -4.74
C LYS A 28 -9.91 7.06 -5.41
N ASN A 29 -8.74 7.57 -5.02
CA ASN A 29 -7.49 6.94 -5.39
C ASN A 29 -7.07 5.95 -4.30
N GLU A 30 -6.75 4.74 -4.69
CA GLU A 30 -6.23 3.68 -3.85
C GLU A 30 -4.77 3.44 -4.22
N LEU A 31 -3.88 3.52 -3.24
CA LEU A 31 -2.48 3.11 -3.33
C LEU A 31 -2.35 1.67 -2.86
N TRP A 32 -2.03 0.79 -3.78
CA TRP A 32 -1.85 -0.63 -3.54
C TRP A 32 -0.35 -0.92 -3.43
N ILE A 33 0.06 -1.64 -2.39
CA ILE A 33 1.47 -1.97 -2.11
C ILE A 33 1.59 -3.46 -1.80
N GLU A 34 2.59 -4.10 -2.39
CA GLU A 34 2.97 -5.49 -2.15
C GLU A 34 4.48 -5.61 -1.96
N MET A 35 4.93 -6.68 -1.28
CA MET A 35 6.35 -7.01 -1.22
C MET A 35 6.75 -7.81 -2.45
N SER A 36 7.86 -7.45 -3.09
CA SER A 36 8.32 -8.09 -4.33
C SER A 36 8.72 -9.55 -4.13
N ALA A 37 9.35 -9.86 -2.98
CA ALA A 37 9.81 -11.20 -2.66
C ALA A 37 8.67 -12.16 -2.24
N SER A 38 7.51 -11.61 -1.86
CA SER A 38 6.33 -12.38 -1.42
C SER A 38 5.21 -12.19 -2.43
N ALA A 39 5.34 -12.85 -3.59
CA ALA A 39 4.26 -12.90 -4.56
C ALA A 39 3.08 -13.67 -3.94
N ALA A 40 1.95 -12.98 -3.73
CA ALA A 40 0.74 -13.46 -3.00
C ALA A 40 0.74 -13.34 -1.46
N GLY A 41 1.64 -12.52 -0.90
CA GLY A 41 1.54 -12.08 0.49
C GLY A 41 0.39 -11.10 0.75
N GLN A 42 0.32 -10.58 1.97
CA GLN A 42 -0.69 -9.60 2.36
C GLN A 42 -0.44 -8.28 1.63
N PHE A 43 -1.41 -7.88 0.83
CA PHE A 43 -1.39 -6.59 0.14
C PHE A 43 -1.84 -5.48 1.09
N MET A 44 -1.29 -4.28 0.93
CA MET A 44 -1.78 -3.08 1.60
C MET A 44 -2.51 -2.18 0.61
N ILE A 45 -3.65 -1.64 1.01
CA ILE A 45 -4.48 -0.73 0.22
C ILE A 45 -4.70 0.53 1.04
N ALA A 46 -4.19 1.65 0.55
CA ALA A 46 -4.31 2.94 1.19
C ALA A 46 -5.19 3.90 0.38
N ASP A 47 -6.24 4.44 0.97
CA ASP A 47 -7.01 5.56 0.39
C ASP A 47 -6.10 6.80 0.36
N VAL A 48 -5.77 7.31 -0.83
CA VAL A 48 -4.89 8.47 -1.02
C VAL A 48 -5.60 9.60 -1.78
N PRO A 49 -5.14 10.86 -1.64
CA PRO A 49 -5.69 11.97 -2.40
C PRO A 49 -5.45 11.85 -3.92
N ARG A 50 -6.08 12.73 -4.70
CA ARG A 50 -5.96 12.75 -6.16
C ARG A 50 -4.49 12.88 -6.63
N VAL A 51 -3.72 13.69 -5.92
CA VAL A 51 -2.29 13.89 -6.16
C VAL A 51 -1.52 12.98 -5.21
N VAL A 52 -0.85 11.96 -5.76
CA VAL A 52 -0.01 11.03 -5.01
C VAL A 52 1.45 11.43 -5.19
N ASN A 53 2.15 11.66 -4.08
CA ASN A 53 3.59 11.92 -4.08
C ASN A 53 4.37 10.60 -3.97
N HIS A 54 5.60 10.57 -4.51
CA HIS A 54 6.54 9.46 -4.41
C HIS A 54 6.97 9.12 -2.98
N GLU A 55 6.77 10.04 -2.03
CA GLU A 55 7.04 9.84 -0.60
C GLU A 55 5.89 9.11 0.14
N MET A 56 4.69 9.04 -0.46
CA MET A 56 3.54 8.39 0.19
C MET A 56 3.70 6.87 0.36
N PRO A 57 4.24 6.10 -0.62
CA PRO A 57 4.43 4.66 -0.45
C PRO A 57 5.35 4.27 0.72
N PRO A 58 6.55 4.87 0.90
CA PRO A 58 7.39 4.64 2.08
C PRO A 58 6.67 4.91 3.41
N ILE A 59 5.95 6.03 3.50
CA ILE A 59 5.23 6.41 4.73
C ILE A 59 4.10 5.41 5.00
N ALA A 60 3.38 4.97 3.96
CA ALA A 60 2.36 3.94 4.08
C ALA A 60 2.95 2.61 4.56
N ILE A 61 4.12 2.21 4.03
CA ILE A 61 4.82 0.99 4.42
C ILE A 61 5.22 1.03 5.90
N ASP A 62 5.81 2.15 6.34
CA ASP A 62 6.19 2.35 7.74
C ASP A 62 4.97 2.30 8.67
N TYR A 63 3.88 2.94 8.26
CA TYR A 63 2.62 2.87 9.00
C TYR A 63 2.08 1.45 9.07
N GLY A 64 1.98 0.74 7.94
CA GLY A 64 1.48 -0.62 7.90
C GLY A 64 2.31 -1.55 8.80
N ARG A 65 3.64 -1.51 8.68
CA ARG A 65 4.55 -2.35 9.49
C ARG A 65 4.37 -2.09 11.00
N ALA A 66 4.17 -0.84 11.40
CA ALA A 66 3.92 -0.48 12.79
C ALA A 66 2.52 -0.93 13.30
N ASN A 67 1.56 -1.14 12.40
CA ASN A 67 0.16 -1.46 12.72
C ASN A 67 -0.24 -2.90 12.34
N GLY A 68 0.75 -3.81 12.20
CA GLY A 68 0.49 -5.23 12.02
C GLY A 68 0.31 -5.70 10.57
N TRP A 69 0.62 -4.86 9.57
CA TRP A 69 0.75 -5.33 8.19
C TRP A 69 1.97 -6.23 8.05
N ASP A 70 1.73 -7.48 7.66
CA ASP A 70 2.75 -8.50 7.45
C ASP A 70 2.73 -9.01 6.01
N PRO A 71 3.52 -8.40 5.11
CA PRO A 71 3.50 -8.76 3.69
C PRO A 71 4.06 -10.16 3.39
N MET A 72 4.63 -10.86 4.37
CA MET A 72 5.08 -12.24 4.20
C MET A 72 3.95 -13.25 4.39
N LYS A 73 2.89 -12.89 5.12
CA LYS A 73 1.76 -13.77 5.38
C LYS A 73 0.69 -13.56 4.32
N SER A 74 0.05 -14.63 3.87
CA SER A 74 -1.16 -14.48 3.04
C SER A 74 -2.34 -14.19 3.96
N ALA A 75 -2.83 -12.94 3.95
CA ALA A 75 -3.91 -12.45 4.80
C ALA A 75 -4.78 -11.44 4.04
N PRO A 76 -5.99 -11.11 4.53
CA PRO A 76 -6.83 -10.07 3.94
C PRO A 76 -6.05 -8.75 3.79
N PRO A 77 -6.35 -7.94 2.76
CA PRO A 77 -5.62 -6.71 2.53
C PRO A 77 -5.66 -5.77 3.73
N PHE A 78 -4.51 -5.25 4.13
CA PHE A 78 -4.43 -4.23 5.18
C PHE A 78 -4.92 -2.90 4.62
N ARG A 79 -5.94 -2.28 5.24
CA ARG A 79 -6.56 -1.04 4.75
C ARG A 79 -6.20 0.16 5.62
N CYS A 80 -5.75 1.23 4.99
CA CYS A 80 -5.48 2.49 5.66
C CYS A 80 -5.92 3.69 4.79
N ARG A 81 -5.96 4.89 5.37
CA ARG A 81 -6.32 6.14 4.68
C ARG A 81 -5.32 7.23 4.99
N TYR A 82 -4.96 8.00 3.99
CA TYR A 82 -4.20 9.23 4.14
C TYR A 82 -5.14 10.39 4.51
N LEU A 83 -5.02 10.88 5.74
CA LEU A 83 -5.75 12.04 6.25
C LEU A 83 -4.76 13.10 6.75
N LYS A 84 -4.90 14.33 6.27
CA LYS A 84 -4.17 15.52 6.77
C LYS A 84 -2.66 15.30 6.99
N GLY A 85 -1.99 14.60 6.07
CA GLY A 85 -0.53 14.40 6.15
C GLY A 85 -0.09 13.11 6.84
N LYS A 86 -1.01 12.25 7.30
CA LYS A 86 -0.68 10.99 8.01
C LYS A 86 -1.57 9.85 7.52
N PHE A 87 -1.08 8.61 7.64
CA PHE A 87 -1.91 7.43 7.43
C PHE A 87 -2.60 7.03 8.74
N VAL A 88 -3.87 6.64 8.64
CA VAL A 88 -4.69 6.09 9.73
C VAL A 88 -5.31 4.78 9.27
N ALA A 89 -5.55 3.84 10.19
CA ALA A 89 -6.26 2.61 9.89
C ALA A 89 -7.69 2.94 9.47
N ILE A 90 -8.19 2.22 8.46
CA ILE A 90 -9.63 2.23 8.18
C ILE A 90 -10.17 1.05 8.98
N GLU A 91 -10.76 1.34 10.14
CA GLU A 91 -11.68 0.39 10.76
C GLU A 91 -12.93 0.37 9.87
N GLU A 92 -13.19 -0.79 9.27
CA GLU A 92 -14.43 -1.07 8.54
C GLU A 92 -15.56 -1.40 9.52
#